data_AF-A0A644XZE1-F1
#
_entry.id   AF-A0A644XZE1-F1
#
_cell.length_a   1.000
_cell.length_b   1.000
_cell.length_c   1.000
_cell.angle_alpha   90.00
_cell.angle_beta   90.00
_cell.angle_gamma   90.00
#
_symmetry.space_group_name_H-M   'P 1'
#
loop_
_entity.id
_entity.type
_entity.pdbx_description
1 polymer ?
#
loop_
_entity_poly.entity_id
_entity_poly.type
_entity_poly.pdbx_seq_one_letter_code
_entity_poly.pdbx_strand_id
1 'polypeptide(L)'
;MCDTKGKEMKNRVEEVENLMNSYVRTERHLEQHSDIASKDQISHAKNIQNQRSELIDTLENKIAYGNNANNNELENVKANYEKTEKYINYNADHMSSAQLNNLKEKQENRQNLINYLE
;
A
#
# COMPACT_ATOMS: atom_id res chain seq x y z
N MET A 1 22.02 -4.73 -20.92
CA MET A 1 21.15 -4.97 -19.75
C MET A 1 19.78 -4.43 -20.13
N CYS A 2 18.79 -5.29 -20.37
CA CYS A 2 17.51 -4.88 -20.95
C CYS A 2 16.71 -4.07 -19.93
N ASP A 3 16.13 -2.96 -20.36
CA ASP A 3 15.55 -1.89 -19.52
C ASP A 3 14.22 -2.34 -18.86
N THR A 4 14.35 -3.24 -17.88
CA THR A 4 13.24 -4.03 -17.34
C THR A 4 12.27 -3.16 -16.53
N LYS A 5 12.78 -2.09 -15.89
CA LYS A 5 11.97 -1.11 -15.16
C LYS A 5 11.12 -0.26 -16.08
N GLY A 6 11.66 0.19 -17.22
CA GLY A 6 10.91 0.95 -18.21
C GLY A 6 9.75 0.14 -18.80
N LYS A 7 9.97 -1.16 -19.05
CA LYS A 7 8.92 -2.07 -19.51
C LYS A 7 7.84 -2.31 -18.46
N GLU A 8 8.22 -2.48 -17.19
CA GLU A 8 7.27 -2.66 -16.09
C GLU A 8 6.39 -1.41 -15.90
N MET A 9 6.98 -0.21 -15.95
CA MET A 9 6.24 1.05 -15.86
C MET A 9 5.25 1.20 -17.02
N LYS A 10 5.69 0.92 -18.25
CA LYS A 10 4.83 0.97 -19.44
C LYS A 10 3.62 0.04 -19.30
N ASN A 11 3.84 -1.20 -18.84
CA ASN A 11 2.75 -2.16 -18.65
C ASN A 11 1.72 -1.66 -17.62
N ARG A 12 2.16 -1.01 -16.54
CA ARG A 12 1.25 -0.46 -15.52
C ARG A 12 0.42 0.70 -16.06
N VAL A 13 1.03 1.59 -16.85
CA VAL A 13 0.31 2.69 -17.50
C VAL A 13 -0.75 2.13 -18.46
N GLU A 14 -0.40 1.14 -19.27
CA GLU A 14 -1.36 0.46 -20.16
C GLU A 14 -2.50 -0.22 -19.36
N GLU A 15 -2.20 -0.79 -18.19
CA GLU A 15 -3.22 -1.38 -17.31
C GLU A 15 -4.19 -0.33 -16.74
N VAL A 16 -3.68 0.82 -16.29
CA VAL A 16 -4.51 1.96 -15.85
C VAL A 16 -5.41 2.45 -16.97
N GLU A 17 -4.87 2.65 -18.19
CA GLU A 17 -5.67 3.07 -19.35
C GLU A 17 -6.81 2.08 -19.65
N ASN A 18 -6.53 0.77 -19.59
CA ASN A 18 -7.53 -0.26 -19.83
C ASN A 18 -8.63 -0.28 -18.76
N LEU A 19 -8.27 -0.12 -17.49
CA LEU A 19 -9.22 -0.05 -16.38
C LEU A 19 -10.09 1.20 -16.48
N MET A 20 -9.50 2.36 -16.75
CA MET A 20 -10.22 3.62 -16.90
C MET A 20 -11.18 3.59 -18.08
N ASN A 21 -10.76 3.04 -19.22
CA ASN A 21 -11.64 2.85 -20.37
C ASN A 21 -12.82 1.92 -20.05
N SER A 22 -12.58 0.83 -19.32
CA SER A 22 -13.62 -0.09 -18.90
C SER A 22 -14.58 0.56 -17.91
N TYR A 23 -14.05 1.34 -16.97
CA TYR A 23 -14.83 2.11 -16.00
C TYR A 23 -15.77 3.10 -16.71
N VAL A 24 -15.25 3.93 -17.60
CA VAL A 24 -16.05 4.93 -18.33
C VAL A 24 -17.14 4.28 -19.19
N ARG A 25 -16.84 3.15 -19.84
CA ARG A 25 -17.85 2.41 -20.62
C ARG A 25 -18.97 1.88 -19.74
N THR A 26 -18.64 1.34 -18.57
CA THR A 26 -19.64 0.80 -17.64
C THR A 26 -20.47 1.92 -17.00
N GLU A 27 -19.88 3.04 -16.62
CA GLU A 27 -20.64 4.21 -16.14
C GLU A 27 -21.63 4.70 -17.20
N ARG A 28 -21.16 4.89 -18.44
CA ARG A 28 -22.03 5.29 -19.55
C ARG A 28 -23.17 4.28 -19.78
N HIS A 29 -22.89 2.98 -19.68
CA HIS A 29 -23.91 1.96 -19.83
C HIS A 29 -24.96 2.02 -18.70
N LEU A 30 -24.54 2.27 -17.46
CA LEU A 30 -25.44 2.47 -16.33
C LEU A 30 -26.26 3.76 -16.49
N GLU A 31 -25.67 4.84 -16.96
CA GLU A 31 -26.40 6.09 -17.27
C GLU A 31 -27.47 5.88 -18.33
N GLN A 32 -27.18 5.11 -19.38
CA GLN A 32 -28.05 4.95 -20.55
C GLN A 32 -29.10 3.85 -20.41
N HIS A 33 -28.87 2.84 -19.56
CA HIS A 33 -29.68 1.62 -19.52
C HIS A 33 -30.06 1.14 -18.11
N SER A 34 -29.83 1.95 -17.07
CA SER A 34 -30.22 1.58 -15.70
C SER A 34 -31.73 1.44 -15.50
N ASP A 35 -32.54 2.04 -16.36
CA ASP A 35 -34.00 1.96 -16.35
C ASP A 35 -34.54 0.59 -16.79
N ILE A 36 -33.79 -0.13 -17.63
CA ILE A 36 -34.14 -1.47 -18.12
C ILE A 36 -33.39 -2.61 -17.41
N ALA A 37 -32.42 -2.29 -16.57
CA ALA A 37 -31.61 -3.27 -15.83
C ALA A 37 -32.24 -3.64 -14.47
N SER A 38 -32.05 -4.87 -14.02
CA SER A 38 -32.52 -5.28 -12.70
C SER A 38 -31.68 -4.63 -11.58
N LYS A 39 -32.27 -4.45 -10.40
CA LYS A 39 -31.57 -3.88 -9.23
C LYS A 39 -30.28 -4.65 -8.90
N ASP A 40 -30.32 -5.97 -9.03
CA ASP A 40 -29.17 -6.83 -8.76
C ASP A 40 -28.05 -6.63 -9.79
N GLN A 41 -28.40 -6.48 -11.07
CA GLN A 41 -27.45 -6.18 -12.14
C GLN A 41 -26.77 -4.82 -11.93
N ILE A 42 -27.55 -3.80 -11.53
CA ILE A 42 -27.01 -2.46 -11.22
C ILE A 42 -26.08 -2.53 -10.00
N SER A 43 -26.49 -3.23 -8.94
CA SER A 43 -25.67 -3.39 -7.74
C SER A 43 -24.36 -4.12 -8.04
N HIS A 44 -24.42 -5.17 -8.86
CA HIS A 44 -23.25 -5.93 -9.28
C HIS A 44 -22.30 -5.07 -10.12
N ALA A 45 -22.83 -4.31 -11.09
CA ALA A 45 -22.04 -3.39 -11.90
C ALA A 45 -21.34 -2.32 -11.04
N LYS A 46 -22.05 -1.72 -10.07
CA LYS A 46 -21.46 -0.77 -9.12
C LYS A 46 -20.33 -1.38 -8.28
N ASN A 47 -20.49 -2.62 -7.83
CA ASN A 47 -19.43 -3.31 -7.08
C ASN A 47 -18.17 -3.51 -7.95
N ILE A 48 -18.34 -3.92 -9.21
CA ILE A 48 -17.22 -4.04 -10.16
C ILE A 48 -16.55 -2.67 -10.39
N GLN A 49 -17.33 -1.59 -10.48
CA GLN A 49 -16.81 -0.24 -10.68
C GLN A 49 -15.99 0.24 -9.48
N ASN A 50 -16.41 -0.06 -8.25
CA ASN A 50 -15.62 0.22 -7.04
C ASN A 50 -14.28 -0.54 -7.06
N GLN A 51 -14.31 -1.84 -7.38
CA GLN A 51 -13.09 -2.65 -7.48
C GLN A 51 -12.12 -2.11 -8.54
N ARG A 52 -12.64 -1.62 -9.67
CA ARG A 52 -11.81 -0.98 -10.71
C ARG A 52 -11.19 0.32 -10.22
N SER A 53 -11.93 1.14 -9.47
CA SER A 53 -11.40 2.38 -8.87
C SER A 53 -10.27 2.07 -7.89
N GLU A 54 -10.47 1.12 -6.97
CA GLU A 54 -9.45 0.71 -6.01
C GLU A 54 -8.18 0.17 -6.70
N LEU A 55 -8.36 -0.55 -7.81
CA LEU A 55 -7.25 -1.08 -8.60
C LEU A 55 -6.50 0.04 -9.36
N ILE A 56 -7.22 1.03 -9.90
CA ILE A 56 -6.61 2.23 -10.51
C ILE A 56 -5.77 2.96 -9.48
N ASP A 57 -6.32 3.27 -8.31
CA ASP A 57 -5.60 3.96 -7.23
C ASP A 57 -4.33 3.19 -6.81
N THR A 58 -4.44 1.86 -6.73
CA THR A 58 -3.31 0.99 -6.41
C THR A 58 -2.22 1.05 -7.48
N LEU A 59 -2.59 1.06 -8.76
CA LEU A 59 -1.65 1.12 -9.87
C LEU A 59 -1.00 2.51 -9.99
N GLU A 60 -1.76 3.58 -9.80
CA GLU A 60 -1.25 4.95 -9.75
C GLU A 60 -0.23 5.12 -8.63
N ASN A 61 -0.54 4.63 -7.42
CA ASN A 61 0.39 4.63 -6.29
C ASN A 61 1.68 3.85 -6.60
N LYS A 62 1.56 2.70 -7.28
CA LYS A 62 2.71 1.90 -7.73
C LYS A 62 3.53 2.59 -8.81
N ILE A 63 2.92 3.40 -9.66
CA ILE A 63 3.59 4.21 -10.69
C ILE A 63 4.34 5.38 -10.04
N ALA A 64 3.68 6.10 -9.13
CA ALA A 64 4.22 7.29 -8.47
C ALA A 64 5.32 6.95 -7.45
N TYR A 65 5.11 5.91 -6.63
CA TYR A 65 5.95 5.61 -5.46
C TYR A 65 6.66 4.24 -5.55
N GLY A 66 6.44 3.48 -6.63
CA GLY A 66 7.01 2.15 -6.82
C GLY A 66 6.25 1.04 -6.06
N ASN A 67 6.78 -0.19 -6.08
CA ASN A 67 6.16 -1.36 -5.42
C ASN A 67 6.04 -1.27 -3.89
N ASN A 68 6.63 -0.24 -3.30
CA ASN A 68 6.64 0.03 -1.87
C ASN A 68 5.68 1.16 -1.46
N ALA A 69 4.70 1.54 -2.30
CA ALA A 69 3.75 2.60 -1.97
C ALA A 69 2.98 2.37 -0.64
N ASN A 70 2.78 1.10 -0.24
CA ASN A 70 2.19 0.72 1.06
C ASN A 70 3.24 0.36 2.13
N ASN A 71 4.53 0.44 1.82
CA ASN A 71 5.60 0.34 2.81
C ASN A 71 5.72 1.72 3.45
N ASN A 72 4.79 2.03 4.35
CA ASN A 72 4.90 3.20 5.19
C ASN A 72 6.09 2.96 6.13
N GLU A 73 7.28 3.29 5.64
CA GLU A 73 8.56 3.07 6.30
C GLU A 73 8.52 3.63 7.72
N LEU A 74 7.88 4.78 7.88
CA LEU A 74 7.60 5.39 9.17
C LEU A 74 6.74 4.49 10.08
N GLU A 75 5.59 3.99 9.62
CA GLU A 75 4.75 3.06 10.42
C GLU A 75 5.48 1.75 10.75
N ASN A 76 6.24 1.20 9.82
CA ASN A 76 7.00 -0.03 10.05
C ASN A 76 8.10 0.17 11.10
N VAL A 77 8.81 1.30 11.04
CA VAL A 77 9.85 1.63 12.02
C VAL A 77 9.20 1.91 13.38
N LYS A 78 8.07 2.62 13.44
CA LYS A 78 7.27 2.83 14.66
C LYS A 78 6.79 1.51 15.28
N ALA A 79 6.20 0.62 14.50
CA ALA A 79 5.71 -0.67 14.99
C ALA A 79 6.85 -1.55 15.54
N ASN A 80 8.01 -1.56 14.89
CA ASN A 80 9.19 -2.28 15.36
C ASN A 80 9.80 -1.66 16.62
N TYR A 81 9.78 -0.33 16.74
CA TYR A 81 10.22 0.39 17.93
C TYR A 81 9.36 0.00 19.13
N GLU A 82 8.02 0.09 19.03
CA GLU A 82 7.09 -0.28 20.10
C GLU A 82 7.20 -1.75 20.52
N LYS A 83 7.29 -2.66 19.53
CA LYS A 83 7.42 -4.10 19.81
C LYS A 83 8.69 -4.40 20.59
N THR A 84 9.78 -3.73 20.25
CA THR A 84 11.07 -3.92 20.92
C THR A 84 11.09 -3.29 22.31
N GLU A 85 10.45 -2.15 22.51
CA GLU A 85 10.27 -1.52 23.83
C GLU A 85 9.55 -2.46 24.78
N LYS A 86 8.42 -3.03 24.34
CA LYS A 86 7.68 -4.03 25.11
C LYS A 86 8.57 -5.22 25.46
N TYR A 87 9.30 -5.77 24.49
CA TYR A 87 10.19 -6.90 24.72
C TYR A 87 11.28 -6.61 25.75
N ILE A 88 11.94 -5.45 25.65
CA ILE A 88 12.95 -5.01 26.63
C ILE A 88 12.31 -4.90 28.02
N ASN A 89 11.16 -4.22 28.15
CA ASN A 89 10.50 -4.03 29.44
C ASN A 89 10.13 -5.36 30.13
N TYR A 90 9.72 -6.38 29.38
CA TYR A 90 9.38 -7.68 29.95
C TYR A 90 10.57 -8.59 30.24
N ASN A 91 11.68 -8.43 29.53
CA ASN A 91 12.78 -9.42 29.54
C ASN A 91 14.12 -8.85 30.01
N ALA A 92 14.22 -7.54 30.28
CA ALA A 92 15.48 -6.87 30.64
C ALA A 92 16.20 -7.56 31.80
N ASP A 93 15.45 -8.00 32.83
CA ASP A 93 16.00 -8.66 34.02
C ASP A 93 16.61 -10.04 33.73
N HIS A 94 16.26 -10.63 32.59
CA HIS A 94 16.74 -11.95 32.15
C HIS A 94 17.77 -11.84 31.02
N MET A 95 18.12 -10.61 30.60
CA MET A 95 19.10 -10.37 29.54
C MET A 95 20.49 -10.08 30.11
N SER A 96 21.52 -10.51 29.37
CA SER A 96 22.86 -10.01 29.63
C SER A 96 22.96 -8.52 29.33
N SER A 97 23.85 -7.83 30.05
CA SER A 97 24.15 -6.41 29.83
C SER A 97 24.51 -6.09 28.38
N ALA A 98 25.25 -6.99 27.71
CA ALA A 98 25.63 -6.85 26.31
C ALA A 98 24.40 -6.92 25.37
N GLN A 99 23.47 -7.84 25.60
CA GLN A 99 22.22 -7.93 24.82
C GLN A 99 21.35 -6.71 25.02
N LEU A 100 21.23 -6.22 26.26
CA LEU A 100 20.44 -5.05 26.58
C LEU A 100 21.00 -3.78 25.93
N ASN A 101 22.33 -3.59 25.96
CA ASN A 101 22.98 -2.45 25.33
C ASN A 101 22.80 -2.45 23.80
N ASN A 102 22.98 -3.61 23.16
CA ASN A 102 22.74 -3.74 21.72
C ASN A 102 21.28 -3.45 21.33
N LEU A 103 20.33 -3.84 22.18
CA LEU A 103 18.91 -3.53 21.95
C LEU A 103 18.62 -2.04 22.11
N LYS A 104 19.21 -1.38 23.12
CA LYS A 104 19.08 0.07 23.32
C LYS A 104 19.66 0.86 22.15
N GLU A 105 20.83 0.50 21.66
CA GLU A 105 21.46 1.15 20.50
C GLU A 105 20.57 1.01 19.24
N LYS A 106 20.00 -0.19 19.01
CA LYS A 106 19.05 -0.39 17.91
C LYS A 106 17.77 0.44 18.07
N GLN A 107 17.30 0.65 19.30
CA GLN A 107 16.14 1.51 19.56
C GLN A 107 16.45 2.98 19.30
N GLU A 108 17.63 3.45 19.71
CA GLU A 108 18.08 4.82 19.43
C GLU A 108 18.17 5.08 17.92
N ASN A 109 18.74 4.14 17.15
CA ASN A 109 18.80 4.24 15.69
C ASN A 109 17.40 4.29 15.03
N ARG A 110 16.44 3.52 15.53
CA ARG A 110 15.05 3.56 15.04
C ARG A 110 14.37 4.87 15.39
N GLN A 111 14.61 5.41 16.58
CA GLN A 111 14.06 6.71 17.00
C GLN A 111 14.62 7.84 16.14
N ASN A 112 15.91 7.82 15.83
CA ASN A 112 16.52 8.78 14.90
C ASN A 112 15.92 8.68 13.50
N LEU A 113 15.66 7.46 13.02
CA LEU A 113 15.01 7.26 11.73
C LEU A 113 13.54 7.74 11.73
N ILE A 114 12.79 7.52 12.82
CA ILE A 114 11.43 8.07 12.99
C ILE A 114 11.49 9.60 12.90
N ASN A 115 12.36 10.24 13.68
CA ASN A 115 12.50 11.71 13.69
C ASN A 115 12.92 12.28 12.32
N TYR A 116 13.62 11.51 11.49
CA TYR A 116 14.00 11.91 10.14
C TYR A 116 12.85 11.78 9.14
N LEU A 117 11.94 10.82 9.36
CA LEU A 117 10.81 10.51 8.49
C LEU A 117 9.51 11.26 8.89
N GLU A 118 9.44 11.83 10.10
CA GLU A 118 8.37 12.74 10.59
C GLU A 118 8.59 14.20 10.19
#